data_AF-A0A8T6CA28-F1
#
_entry.id   AF-A0A8T6CA28-F1
#
_cell.length_a   1.000
_cell.length_b   1.000
_cell.length_c   1.000
_cell.angle_alpha   90.00
_cell.angle_beta   90.00
_cell.angle_gamma   90.00
#
_symmetry.space_group_name_H-M   'P 1'
#
loop_
_entity.id
_entity.type
_entity.pdbx_description
1 polymer ?
#
loop_
_entity_poly.entity_id
_entity_poly.type
_entity_poly.pdbx_seq_one_letter_code
_entity_poly.pdbx_strand_id
1 'polypeptide(L)'
;MDFSVTGILFGNLGLILGIMAALWLISLRLRDTSIVDLFWGLGFAVIALATLWRTGGISPRAWLLTLLTTAWSLRYSWHLWRRNIGHGEDYRYASMRERTEAAGRSWNVRSLYVVFLLQGTILWLVSLPVQLGQLYAAPVTLGWAALAGIAVWIVGVLFETIGDAQLKRFRADPENRGKVLDTGLWRYTRHPNYFGNACLWWGIWLVAAEVDAAAWTFFSPALMTWA
;
A
#
# COMPACT_ATOMS: atom_id res chain seq x y z
N MET A 1 20.99 18.30 -1.94
CA MET A 1 21.34 17.42 -3.07
C MET A 1 20.30 17.71 -4.13
N ASP A 2 20.71 18.29 -5.26
CA ASP A 2 19.78 18.64 -6.33
C ASP A 2 19.54 17.41 -7.21
N PHE A 3 18.60 16.58 -6.78
CA PHE A 3 18.17 15.45 -7.59
C PHE A 3 17.22 15.93 -8.68
N SER A 4 17.43 15.48 -9.91
CA SER A 4 16.41 15.64 -10.97
C SER A 4 15.15 14.84 -10.62
N VAL A 5 14.00 15.23 -11.17
CA VAL A 5 12.72 14.50 -11.01
C VAL A 5 12.90 13.02 -11.34
N THR A 6 13.51 12.72 -12.49
CA THR A 6 13.83 11.37 -12.94
C THR A 6 14.75 10.66 -11.93
N GLY A 7 15.77 11.35 -11.42
CA GLY A 7 16.69 10.81 -10.41
C GLY A 7 15.98 10.43 -9.09
N ILE A 8 15.00 11.21 -8.66
CA ILE A 8 14.19 10.89 -7.46
C ILE A 8 13.34 9.64 -7.72
N LEU A 9 12.59 9.62 -8.82
CA LEU A 9 11.66 8.53 -9.13
C LEU A 9 12.39 7.19 -9.31
N PHE A 10 13.45 7.16 -10.13
CA PHE A 10 14.22 5.94 -10.34
C PHE A 10 15.11 5.59 -9.13
N GLY A 11 15.55 6.58 -8.37
CA GLY A 11 16.22 6.35 -7.09
C GLY A 11 15.31 5.66 -6.06
N ASN A 12 14.03 6.03 -6.02
CA ASN A 12 13.01 5.35 -5.22
C ASN A 12 12.71 3.94 -5.73
N LEU A 13 12.64 3.75 -7.06
CA LEU A 13 12.47 2.42 -7.65
C LEU A 13 13.64 1.51 -7.25
N GLY A 14 14.89 1.98 -7.43
CA GLY A 14 16.08 1.23 -7.04
C GLY A 14 16.11 0.89 -5.55
N LEU A 15 15.70 1.83 -4.69
CA LEU A 15 15.56 1.60 -3.25
C LEU A 15 14.57 0.47 -2.94
N ILE A 16 13.36 0.52 -3.50
CA ILE A 16 12.35 -0.52 -3.25
C ILE A 16 12.75 -1.86 -3.84
N LEU A 17 13.29 -1.90 -5.07
CA LEU A 17 13.75 -3.16 -5.66
C LEU A 17 14.92 -3.76 -4.86
N GLY A 18 15.82 -2.93 -4.32
CA GLY A 18 16.88 -3.37 -3.42
C GLY A 18 16.34 -3.99 -2.13
N ILE A 19 15.33 -3.37 -1.51
CA ILE A 19 14.67 -3.92 -0.32
C ILE A 19 13.91 -5.22 -0.67
N MET A 20 13.20 -5.26 -1.79
CA MET A 20 12.49 -6.46 -2.26
C MET A 20 13.45 -7.62 -2.54
N ALA A 21 14.64 -7.34 -3.10
CA ALA A 21 15.68 -8.35 -3.29
C ALA A 21 16.24 -8.85 -1.95
N ALA A 22 16.44 -7.96 -0.97
CA ALA A 22 16.85 -8.35 0.37
C ALA A 22 15.79 -9.20 1.08
N LEU A 23 14.51 -8.83 0.97
CA LEU A 23 13.39 -9.61 1.48
C LEU A 23 13.27 -10.96 0.78
N TRP A 24 13.50 -11.02 -0.52
CA TRP A 24 13.57 -12.29 -1.24
C TRP A 24 14.64 -13.21 -0.63
N LEU A 25 15.86 -12.71 -0.39
CA LEU A 25 16.92 -13.51 0.26
C LEU A 25 16.52 -14.00 1.66
N ILE A 26 15.78 -13.19 2.41
CA ILE A 26 15.23 -13.58 3.72
C ILE A 26 14.15 -14.67 3.54
N SER A 27 13.26 -14.51 2.55
CA SER A 27 12.18 -15.45 2.25
C SER A 27 12.71 -16.86 1.94
N LEU A 28 13.86 -16.95 1.27
CA LEU A 28 14.50 -18.24 0.97
C LEU A 28 14.96 -18.97 2.24
N ARG A 29 15.49 -18.23 3.22
CA ARG A 29 15.92 -18.80 4.51
C ARG A 29 14.74 -19.21 5.37
N LEU A 30 13.68 -18.39 5.39
CA LEU A 30 12.46 -18.66 6.14
C LEU A 30 11.55 -19.70 5.45
N ARG A 31 11.80 -19.99 4.17
CA ARG A 31 10.91 -20.75 3.27
C ARG A 31 9.49 -20.19 3.22
N ASP A 32 9.37 -18.88 3.39
CA ASP A 32 8.10 -18.17 3.48
C ASP A 32 8.12 -16.92 2.59
N THR A 33 7.39 -16.99 1.49
CA THR A 33 7.25 -15.91 0.52
C THR A 33 6.28 -14.83 0.98
N SER A 34 5.38 -15.15 1.93
CA SER A 34 4.31 -14.27 2.36
C SER A 34 4.79 -13.05 3.15
N ILE A 35 6.07 -13.04 3.58
CA ILE A 35 6.70 -11.89 4.22
C ILE A 35 6.66 -10.61 3.35
N VAL A 36 6.53 -10.78 2.03
CA VAL A 36 6.38 -9.66 1.09
C VAL A 36 5.10 -8.87 1.35
N ASP A 37 4.01 -9.52 1.75
CA ASP A 37 2.71 -8.87 1.98
C ASP A 37 2.77 -7.92 3.18
N LEU A 38 3.55 -8.29 4.20
CA LEU A 38 3.78 -7.42 5.36
C LEU A 38 4.54 -6.16 4.96
N PHE A 39 5.59 -6.33 4.15
CA PHE A 39 6.39 -5.21 3.68
C PHE A 39 5.65 -4.34 2.67
N TRP A 40 4.73 -4.90 1.89
CA TRP A 40 4.02 -4.15 0.85
C TRP A 40 3.36 -2.88 1.40
N GLY A 41 2.73 -2.95 2.58
CA GLY A 41 2.24 -1.75 3.28
C GLY A 41 3.37 -0.78 3.68
N LEU A 42 4.42 -1.29 4.33
CA LEU A 42 5.56 -0.48 4.78
C LEU A 42 6.32 0.18 3.62
N GLY A 43 6.37 -0.44 2.45
CA GLY A 43 7.08 0.07 1.29
C GLY A 43 6.51 1.40 0.79
N PHE A 44 5.21 1.65 0.96
CA PHE A 44 4.61 2.95 0.69
C PHE A 44 5.13 4.05 1.62
N ALA A 45 5.24 3.76 2.92
CA ALA A 45 5.88 4.68 3.87
C ALA A 45 7.36 4.91 3.52
N VAL A 46 8.09 3.87 3.12
CA VAL A 46 9.48 4.00 2.67
C VAL A 46 9.59 4.94 1.47
N ILE A 47 8.78 4.77 0.43
CA ILE A 47 8.78 5.70 -0.72
C ILE A 47 8.41 7.12 -0.29
N ALA A 48 7.38 7.29 0.53
CA ALA A 48 6.91 8.60 0.96
C ALA A 48 8.00 9.36 1.74
N LEU A 49 8.63 8.71 2.72
CA LEU A 49 9.71 9.27 3.54
C LEU A 49 10.98 9.51 2.71
N ALA A 50 11.33 8.59 1.81
CA ALA A 50 12.51 8.73 0.99
C ALA A 50 12.35 9.84 -0.06
N THR A 51 11.13 10.08 -0.55
CA THR A 51 10.82 11.23 -1.40
C THR A 51 10.91 12.53 -0.60
N LEU A 52 10.34 12.56 0.61
CA LEU A 52 10.36 13.74 1.47
C LEU A 52 11.79 14.15 1.82
N TRP A 53 12.63 13.16 2.15
CA TRP A 53 14.04 13.37 2.43
C TRP A 53 14.81 13.90 1.21
N ARG A 54 14.58 13.36 0.01
CA ARG A 54 15.25 13.82 -1.22
C ARG A 54 14.80 15.20 -1.67
N THR A 55 13.53 15.56 -1.42
CA THR A 55 12.97 16.87 -1.78
C THR A 55 13.22 17.92 -0.69
N GLY A 56 13.58 17.51 0.53
CA GLY A 56 13.79 18.43 1.65
C GLY A 56 12.50 18.95 2.30
N GLY A 57 11.33 18.34 2.01
CA GLY A 57 10.06 18.77 2.61
C GLY A 57 9.63 20.18 2.22
N ILE A 58 9.79 20.52 0.94
CA ILE A 58 9.63 21.87 0.35
C ILE A 58 8.22 22.47 0.41
N SER A 59 7.19 21.70 0.78
CA SER A 59 5.82 22.20 0.87
C SER A 59 5.01 21.51 1.99
N PRO A 60 3.99 22.19 2.58
CA PRO A 60 3.07 21.56 3.53
C PRO A 60 2.36 20.33 2.97
N ARG A 61 2.04 20.35 1.67
CA ARG A 61 1.49 19.20 0.93
C ARG A 61 2.44 18.00 1.00
N ALA A 62 3.74 18.20 0.87
CA ALA A 62 4.70 17.11 0.90
C ALA A 62 4.71 16.38 2.26
N TRP A 63 4.65 17.14 3.34
CA TRP A 63 4.50 16.63 4.70
C TRP A 63 3.16 15.92 4.89
N LEU A 64 2.06 16.52 4.40
CA LEU A 64 0.73 15.93 4.47
C LEU A 64 0.66 14.59 3.73
N LEU A 65 1.12 14.51 2.48
CA LEU A 65 1.18 13.27 1.71
C LEU A 65 1.99 12.19 2.44
N THR A 66 3.12 12.58 3.02
CA THR A 66 3.96 11.67 3.79
C THR A 66 3.24 11.17 5.04
N LEU A 67 2.57 12.05 5.78
CA LEU A 67 1.81 11.72 6.98
C LEU A 67 0.65 10.77 6.67
N LEU A 68 -0.21 11.10 5.70
CA LEU A 68 -1.36 10.28 5.32
C LEU A 68 -0.92 8.89 4.83
N THR A 69 0.10 8.85 3.96
CA THR A 69 0.62 7.59 3.43
C THR A 69 1.24 6.73 4.53
N THR A 70 2.07 7.33 5.40
CA THR A 70 2.75 6.61 6.48
C THR A 70 1.78 6.13 7.54
N ALA A 71 0.81 6.95 7.94
CA ALA A 71 -0.21 6.58 8.92
C ALA A 71 -1.03 5.37 8.45
N TRP A 72 -1.47 5.38 7.19
CA TRP A 72 -2.16 4.24 6.62
C TRP A 72 -1.25 3.01 6.50
N SER A 73 -0.02 3.18 6.00
CA SER A 73 0.95 2.10 5.82
C SER A 73 1.22 1.35 7.12
N LEU A 74 1.45 2.09 8.22
CA LEU A 74 1.66 1.52 9.54
C LEU A 74 0.42 0.77 10.04
N ARG A 75 -0.77 1.34 9.87
CA ARG A 75 -2.03 0.68 10.25
C ARG A 75 -2.23 -0.62 9.49
N TYR A 76 -2.04 -0.59 8.17
CA TYR A 76 -2.24 -1.73 7.28
C TYR A 76 -1.26 -2.85 7.57
N SER A 77 0.05 -2.54 7.65
CA SER A 77 1.07 -3.53 7.99
C SER A 77 0.88 -4.10 9.40
N TRP A 78 0.49 -3.29 10.38
CA TRP A 78 0.16 -3.79 11.72
C TRP A 78 -1.05 -4.74 11.72
N HIS A 79 -2.09 -4.41 10.96
CA HIS A 79 -3.24 -5.29 10.80
C HIS A 79 -2.83 -6.64 10.19
N LEU A 80 -2.08 -6.62 9.07
CA LEU A 80 -1.61 -7.84 8.41
C LEU A 80 -0.68 -8.67 9.30
N TRP A 81 0.26 -8.03 9.99
CA TRP A 81 1.15 -8.71 10.91
C TRP A 81 0.38 -9.47 11.99
N ARG A 82 -0.58 -8.81 12.67
CA ARG A 82 -1.40 -9.46 13.70
C ARG A 82 -2.26 -10.60 13.15
N ARG A 83 -2.67 -10.50 11.89
CA ARG A 83 -3.48 -11.54 11.24
C ARG A 83 -2.64 -12.76 10.85
N ASN A 84 -1.40 -12.55 10.40
CA ASN A 84 -0.59 -13.59 9.78
C ASN A 84 0.40 -14.24 10.76
N ILE A 85 0.67 -13.62 11.92
CA ILE A 85 1.62 -14.18 12.90
C ILE A 85 1.23 -15.61 13.32
N GLY A 86 2.18 -16.55 13.24
CA GLY A 86 1.99 -17.94 13.64
C GLY A 86 1.25 -18.84 12.64
N HIS A 87 0.84 -18.34 11.47
CA HIS A 87 0.04 -19.11 10.49
C HIS A 87 0.86 -19.76 9.36
N GLY A 88 2.19 -19.59 9.35
CA GLY A 88 3.07 -20.09 8.28
C GLY A 88 2.90 -19.32 6.96
N GLU A 89 3.41 -19.88 5.86
CA GLU A 89 3.31 -19.28 4.54
C GLU A 89 1.84 -19.24 4.06
N ASP A 90 1.40 -18.09 3.53
CA ASP A 90 0.07 -17.93 2.92
C ASP A 90 -0.14 -18.93 1.76
N TYR A 91 -1.31 -19.57 1.75
CA TYR A 91 -1.68 -20.63 0.81
C TYR A 91 -1.52 -20.23 -0.67
N ARG A 92 -1.66 -18.93 -1.01
CA ARG A 92 -1.48 -18.43 -2.37
C ARG A 92 -0.05 -18.67 -2.84
N TYR A 93 0.94 -18.37 -1.99
CA TYR A 93 2.35 -18.59 -2.29
C TYR A 93 2.72 -20.05 -2.27
N ALA A 94 2.21 -20.81 -1.30
CA ALA A 94 2.40 -22.26 -1.25
C ALA A 94 1.87 -22.94 -2.53
N SER A 95 0.65 -22.60 -2.98
CA SER A 95 0.08 -23.14 -4.21
C SER A 95 0.84 -22.70 -5.47
N MET A 96 1.32 -21.45 -5.51
CA MET A 96 2.17 -20.98 -6.61
C MET A 96 3.51 -21.72 -6.66
N ARG A 97 4.11 -22.03 -5.51
CA ARG A 97 5.32 -22.84 -5.37
C ARG A 97 5.08 -24.24 -5.92
N GLU A 98 4.07 -24.94 -5.42
CA GLU A 98 3.71 -26.29 -5.86
C GLU A 98 3.50 -26.36 -7.37
N ARG A 99 2.72 -25.44 -7.97
CA ARG A 99 2.49 -25.40 -9.42
C ARG A 99 3.77 -25.12 -10.22
N THR A 100 4.68 -24.32 -9.67
CA THR A 100 5.93 -23.97 -10.34
C THR A 100 6.91 -25.14 -10.33
N GLU A 101 7.04 -25.81 -9.18
CA GLU A 101 7.91 -26.96 -9.00
C GLU A 101 7.38 -28.19 -9.76
N ALA A 102 6.06 -28.39 -9.79
CA ALA A 102 5.43 -29.41 -10.62
C ALA A 102 5.68 -29.22 -12.12
N ALA A 103 5.91 -27.97 -12.57
CA ALA A 103 6.28 -27.65 -13.95
C ALA A 103 7.80 -27.73 -14.21
N GLY A 104 8.59 -28.27 -13.26
CA GLY A 104 10.05 -28.41 -13.38
C GLY A 104 10.83 -27.10 -13.30
N ARG A 105 10.22 -26.03 -12.77
CA ARG A 105 10.86 -24.70 -12.64
C ARG A 105 11.23 -24.42 -11.18
N SER A 106 12.30 -23.65 -10.97
CA SER A 106 12.69 -23.25 -9.61
C SER A 106 11.75 -22.19 -9.04
N TRP A 107 11.09 -22.48 -7.92
CA TRP A 107 10.30 -21.49 -7.19
C TRP A 107 11.15 -20.32 -6.73
N ASN A 108 12.37 -20.56 -6.25
CA ASN A 108 13.26 -19.51 -5.75
C ASN A 108 13.54 -18.44 -6.82
N VAL A 109 13.82 -18.86 -8.05
CA VAL A 109 14.06 -17.93 -9.16
C VAL A 109 12.76 -17.27 -9.60
N ARG A 110 11.67 -18.04 -9.71
CA ARG A 110 10.39 -17.49 -10.14
C ARG A 110 9.85 -16.44 -9.16
N SER A 111 9.91 -16.73 -7.86
CA SER A 111 9.40 -15.86 -6.81
C SER A 111 10.11 -14.51 -6.79
N LEU A 112 11.41 -14.44 -7.11
CA LEU A 112 12.12 -13.19 -7.28
C LEU A 112 11.39 -12.28 -8.28
N TYR A 113 11.11 -12.78 -9.48
CA TYR A 113 10.52 -11.95 -10.54
C TYR A 113 9.02 -11.70 -10.34
N VAL A 114 8.24 -12.75 -10.08
CA VAL A 114 6.76 -12.66 -10.11
C VAL A 114 6.16 -12.20 -8.80
N VAL A 115 6.90 -12.35 -7.69
CA VAL A 115 6.45 -11.90 -6.37
C VAL A 115 7.21 -10.63 -6.00
N PHE A 116 8.51 -10.71 -5.76
CA PHE A 116 9.23 -9.60 -5.14
C PHE A 116 9.43 -8.40 -6.08
N LEU A 117 10.04 -8.60 -7.25
CA LEU A 117 10.32 -7.51 -8.18
C LEU A 117 9.05 -6.95 -8.83
N LEU A 118 8.08 -7.81 -9.17
CA LEU A 118 6.80 -7.36 -9.68
C LEU A 118 6.02 -6.56 -8.63
N GLN A 119 5.87 -7.07 -7.40
CA GLN A 119 5.18 -6.31 -6.35
C GLN A 119 5.92 -5.02 -5.98
N GLY A 120 7.26 -5.01 -5.98
CA GLY A 120 8.06 -3.80 -5.78
C GLY A 120 7.82 -2.75 -6.86
N THR A 121 7.73 -3.18 -8.12
CA THR A 121 7.42 -2.29 -9.26
C THR A 121 6.00 -1.75 -9.18
N ILE A 122 5.02 -2.60 -8.85
CA ILE A 122 3.62 -2.18 -8.65
C ILE A 122 3.53 -1.20 -7.48
N LEU A 123 4.21 -1.47 -6.37
CA LEU A 123 4.27 -0.57 -5.22
C LEU A 123 4.82 0.81 -5.62
N TRP A 124 5.89 0.84 -6.41
CA TRP A 124 6.44 2.09 -6.94
C TRP A 124 5.46 2.83 -7.86
N LEU A 125 4.78 2.12 -8.77
CA LEU A 125 3.76 2.69 -9.66
C LEU A 125 2.57 3.26 -8.89
N VAL A 126 2.07 2.54 -7.89
CA VAL A 126 0.95 3.00 -7.05
C VAL A 126 1.37 4.20 -6.18
N SER A 127 2.65 4.32 -5.85
CA SER A 127 3.17 5.44 -5.06
C SER A 127 3.44 6.71 -5.87
N LEU A 128 3.24 6.71 -7.20
CA LEU A 128 3.50 7.89 -8.04
C LEU A 128 2.78 9.18 -7.62
N PRO A 129 1.48 9.21 -7.21
CA PRO A 129 0.86 10.42 -6.68
C PRO A 129 1.62 10.98 -5.48
N VAL A 130 2.02 10.11 -4.55
CA VAL A 130 2.77 10.50 -3.35
C VAL A 130 4.13 11.06 -3.74
N GLN A 131 4.81 10.45 -4.71
CA GLN A 131 6.12 10.91 -5.16
C GLN A 131 6.03 12.27 -5.87
N LEU A 132 5.20 12.38 -6.91
CA LEU A 132 5.08 13.59 -7.73
C LEU A 132 4.49 14.77 -6.95
N GLY A 133 3.54 14.51 -6.05
CA GLY A 133 2.94 15.55 -5.21
C GLY A 133 3.94 16.23 -4.26
N GLN A 134 5.08 15.61 -3.99
CA GLN A 134 6.15 16.15 -3.14
C GLN A 134 7.22 16.94 -3.90
N LEU A 135 7.27 16.85 -5.24
CA LEU A 135 8.40 17.37 -6.03
C LEU A 135 8.40 18.89 -6.23
N TYR A 136 7.26 19.54 -6.04
CA TYR A 136 7.09 20.96 -6.33
C TYR A 136 6.71 21.74 -5.06
N ALA A 137 7.30 22.93 -4.89
CA ALA A 137 7.07 23.79 -3.73
C ALA A 137 5.71 24.51 -3.81
N ALA A 138 5.30 24.90 -5.01
CA ALA A 138 4.00 25.51 -5.28
C ALA A 138 2.93 24.43 -5.60
N PRO A 139 1.63 24.73 -5.35
CA PRO A 139 1.16 25.79 -4.46
C PRO A 139 1.59 25.52 -3.01
N VAL A 140 1.93 26.59 -2.28
CA VAL A 140 2.37 26.51 -0.87
C VAL A 140 1.17 26.24 0.05
N THR A 141 0.04 26.87 -0.23
CA THR A 141 -1.21 26.67 0.52
C THR A 141 -1.95 25.45 0.02
N LEU A 142 -2.55 24.71 0.95
CA LEU A 142 -3.48 23.64 0.62
C LEU A 142 -4.76 24.25 0.06
N GLY A 143 -5.13 23.82 -1.14
CA GLY A 143 -6.36 24.20 -1.82
C GLY A 143 -7.52 23.25 -1.51
N TRP A 144 -8.62 23.46 -2.20
CA TRP A 144 -9.85 22.67 -2.03
C TRP A 144 -9.67 21.20 -2.37
N ALA A 145 -8.79 20.87 -3.32
CA ALA A 145 -8.49 19.48 -3.67
C ALA A 145 -7.81 18.75 -2.50
N ALA A 146 -6.83 19.35 -1.82
CA ALA A 146 -6.25 18.74 -0.63
C ALA A 146 -7.26 18.60 0.53
N LEU A 147 -8.12 19.60 0.75
CA LEU A 147 -9.15 19.51 1.79
C LEU A 147 -10.16 18.37 1.51
N ALA A 148 -10.61 18.25 0.27
CA ALA A 148 -11.45 17.13 -0.16
C ALA A 148 -10.70 15.80 0.00
N GLY A 149 -9.43 15.76 -0.39
CA GLY A 149 -8.59 14.57 -0.26
C GLY A 149 -8.43 14.10 1.18
N ILE A 150 -8.21 15.02 2.13
CA ILE A 150 -8.19 14.72 3.57
C ILE A 150 -9.52 14.13 4.02
N ALA A 151 -10.65 14.74 3.64
CA ALA A 151 -11.97 14.25 4.03
C ALA A 151 -12.24 12.83 3.49
N VAL A 152 -11.94 12.59 2.21
CA VAL A 152 -12.08 11.26 1.58
C VAL A 152 -11.13 10.25 2.23
N TRP A 153 -9.91 10.65 2.58
CA TRP A 153 -8.97 9.79 3.28
C TRP A 153 -9.45 9.40 4.69
N ILE A 154 -10.00 10.34 5.44
CA ILE A 154 -10.60 10.08 6.77
C ILE A 154 -11.74 9.08 6.64
N VAL A 155 -12.64 9.26 5.67
CA VAL A 155 -13.72 8.30 5.38
C VAL A 155 -13.13 6.93 5.10
N GLY A 156 -12.08 6.85 4.28
CA GLY A 156 -11.39 5.60 3.98
C GLY A 156 -10.88 4.87 5.22
N VAL A 157 -10.14 5.58 6.07
CA VAL A 157 -9.60 5.02 7.32
C VAL A 157 -10.70 4.58 8.29
N LEU A 158 -11.79 5.34 8.38
CA LEU A 158 -12.94 4.97 9.22
C LEU A 158 -13.61 3.69 8.70
N PHE A 159 -13.84 3.57 7.39
CA PHE A 159 -14.43 2.37 6.79
C PHE A 159 -13.55 1.14 6.98
N GLU A 160 -12.23 1.26 6.76
CA GLU A 160 -11.28 0.18 7.04
C GLU A 160 -11.32 -0.22 8.52
N THR A 161 -11.15 0.74 9.42
CA THR A 161 -11.00 0.45 10.86
C THR A 161 -12.29 -0.10 11.48
N ILE A 162 -13.44 0.50 11.16
CA ILE A 162 -14.75 0.06 11.68
C ILE A 162 -15.15 -1.26 11.03
N GLY A 163 -14.95 -1.42 9.73
CA GLY A 163 -15.26 -2.65 9.00
C GLY A 163 -14.48 -3.84 9.53
N ASP A 164 -13.16 -3.69 9.72
CA ASP A 164 -12.29 -4.71 10.30
C ASP A 164 -12.70 -5.06 11.74
N ALA A 165 -13.04 -4.06 12.56
CA ALA A 165 -13.47 -4.26 13.94
C ALA A 165 -14.81 -5.00 14.05
N GLN A 166 -15.78 -4.65 13.19
CA GLN A 166 -17.07 -5.35 13.09
C GLN A 166 -16.87 -6.82 12.71
N LEU A 167 -16.06 -7.08 11.70
CA LEU A 167 -15.77 -8.46 11.26
C LEU A 167 -15.04 -9.26 12.33
N LYS A 168 -14.06 -8.67 13.00
CA LYS A 168 -13.33 -9.32 14.09
C LYS A 168 -14.26 -9.69 15.24
N ARG A 169 -15.15 -8.79 15.65
CA ARG A 169 -16.14 -9.05 16.72
C ARG A 169 -17.12 -10.14 16.31
N PHE A 170 -17.63 -10.10 15.08
CA PHE A 170 -18.55 -11.10 14.56
C PHE A 170 -17.93 -12.51 14.54
N ARG A 171 -16.69 -12.64 14.07
CA ARG A 171 -15.97 -13.93 14.01
C ARG A 171 -15.56 -14.48 15.37
N ALA A 172 -15.43 -13.64 16.39
CA ALA A 172 -15.06 -14.06 17.74
C ALA A 172 -16.18 -14.82 18.45
N ASP A 173 -17.42 -14.66 18.00
CA ASP A 173 -18.59 -15.32 18.55
C ASP A 173 -18.86 -16.67 17.84
N PRO A 174 -18.78 -17.81 18.54
CA PRO A 174 -19.02 -19.14 17.97
C PRO A 174 -20.42 -19.31 17.37
N GLU A 175 -21.43 -18.59 17.85
CA GLU A 175 -22.80 -18.66 17.33
C GLU A 175 -22.93 -18.10 15.91
N ASN A 176 -21.95 -17.33 15.47
CA ASN A 176 -21.89 -16.75 14.13
C ASN A 176 -21.20 -17.64 13.10
N ARG A 177 -20.75 -18.86 13.48
CA ARG A 177 -20.17 -19.81 12.54
C ARG A 177 -21.17 -20.14 11.41
N GLY A 178 -20.72 -19.95 10.17
CA GLY A 178 -21.54 -20.18 8.97
C GLY A 178 -22.54 -19.06 8.65
N LYS A 179 -22.65 -18.01 9.47
CA LYS A 179 -23.51 -16.85 9.21
C LYS A 179 -22.75 -15.75 8.46
N VAL A 180 -23.49 -14.89 7.78
CA VAL A 180 -22.97 -13.71 7.09
C VAL A 180 -23.18 -12.48 7.96
N LEU A 181 -22.15 -11.62 8.06
CA LEU A 181 -22.28 -10.33 8.71
C LEU A 181 -22.98 -9.36 7.76
N ASP A 182 -24.21 -8.97 8.10
CA ASP A 182 -25.09 -8.11 7.30
C ASP A 182 -25.53 -6.83 8.04
N THR A 183 -24.84 -6.47 9.12
CA THR A 183 -25.10 -5.28 9.94
C THR A 183 -23.95 -4.27 9.90
N GLY A 184 -24.17 -3.07 10.41
CA GLY A 184 -23.13 -2.03 10.44
C GLY A 184 -22.73 -1.58 9.05
N LEU A 185 -21.42 -1.50 8.76
CA LEU A 185 -20.93 -1.13 7.42
C LEU A 185 -21.14 -2.24 6.40
N TRP A 186 -21.15 -3.49 6.86
CA TRP A 186 -21.30 -4.68 6.02
C TRP A 186 -22.68 -4.80 5.36
N ARG A 187 -23.68 -4.07 5.88
CA ARG A 187 -25.01 -3.97 5.25
C ARG A 187 -25.01 -3.19 3.93
N TYR A 188 -24.03 -2.30 3.74
CA TYR A 188 -23.94 -1.43 2.56
C TYR A 188 -22.98 -1.97 1.51
N THR A 189 -21.99 -2.74 1.92
CA THR A 189 -20.97 -3.31 1.03
C THR A 189 -20.43 -4.62 1.60
N ARG A 190 -20.15 -5.57 0.71
CA ARG A 190 -19.55 -6.87 1.08
C ARG A 190 -18.11 -6.73 1.57
N HIS A 191 -17.44 -5.62 1.27
CA HIS A 191 -16.03 -5.38 1.62
C HIS A 191 -15.82 -3.92 2.04
N PRO A 192 -16.28 -3.51 3.23
CA PRO A 192 -16.13 -2.12 3.70
C PRO A 192 -14.66 -1.71 3.83
N ASN A 193 -13.78 -2.67 4.15
CA ASN A 193 -12.34 -2.46 4.17
C ASN A 193 -11.75 -2.16 2.78
N TYR A 194 -12.24 -2.81 1.72
CA TYR A 194 -11.74 -2.56 0.36
C TYR A 194 -12.24 -1.22 -0.16
N PHE A 195 -13.50 -0.88 0.14
CA PHE A 195 -14.03 0.46 -0.11
C PHE A 195 -13.20 1.54 0.61
N GLY A 196 -12.89 1.30 1.89
CA GLY A 196 -12.04 2.21 2.64
C GLY A 196 -10.64 2.36 2.01
N ASN A 197 -10.06 1.27 1.52
CA ASN A 197 -8.80 1.27 0.78
C ASN A 197 -8.85 2.08 -0.52
N ALA A 198 -9.93 1.95 -1.30
CA ALA A 198 -10.10 2.77 -2.49
C ALA A 198 -10.18 4.26 -2.08
N CYS A 199 -11.03 4.61 -1.11
CA CYS A 199 -11.21 5.98 -0.65
C CYS A 199 -9.89 6.62 -0.20
N LEU A 200 -9.08 5.94 0.63
CA LEU A 200 -7.84 6.54 1.10
C LEU A 200 -6.84 6.82 -0.04
N TRP A 201 -6.74 5.94 -1.03
CA TRP A 201 -5.86 6.15 -2.17
C TRP A 201 -6.36 7.28 -3.07
N TRP A 202 -7.67 7.37 -3.29
CA TRP A 202 -8.28 8.52 -3.98
C TRP A 202 -8.06 9.81 -3.19
N GLY A 203 -8.14 9.79 -1.86
CA GLY A 203 -7.85 10.92 -0.99
C GLY A 203 -6.40 11.39 -1.08
N ILE A 204 -5.44 10.46 -1.07
CA ILE A 204 -4.01 10.75 -1.28
C ILE A 204 -3.78 11.37 -2.66
N TRP A 205 -4.39 10.81 -3.71
CA TRP A 205 -4.28 11.37 -5.06
C TRP A 205 -4.88 12.78 -5.16
N LEU A 206 -6.04 13.05 -4.53
CA LEU A 206 -6.65 14.39 -4.52
C LEU A 206 -5.72 15.44 -3.87
N VAL A 207 -5.03 15.08 -2.78
CA VAL A 207 -4.00 15.94 -2.18
C VAL A 207 -2.82 16.14 -3.14
N ALA A 208 -2.38 15.09 -3.83
CA ALA A 208 -1.28 15.17 -4.77
C ALA A 208 -1.63 15.99 -6.02
N ALA A 209 -2.87 15.91 -6.50
CA ALA A 209 -3.38 16.51 -7.73
C ALA A 209 -3.41 18.05 -7.71
N GLU A 210 -3.07 18.69 -6.59
CA GLU A 210 -2.73 20.13 -6.56
C GLU A 210 -1.48 20.47 -7.38
N VAL A 211 -0.70 19.44 -7.75
CA VAL A 211 0.40 19.52 -8.69
C VAL A 211 -0.04 18.88 -10.00
N ASP A 212 0.03 19.63 -11.10
CA ASP A 212 -0.37 19.16 -12.44
C ASP A 212 0.30 17.84 -12.83
N ALA A 213 1.60 17.69 -12.56
CA ALA A 213 2.33 16.45 -12.84
C ALA A 213 1.75 15.24 -12.08
N ALA A 214 1.27 15.45 -10.86
CA ALA A 214 0.68 14.39 -10.04
C ALA A 214 -0.79 14.10 -10.41
N ALA A 215 -1.52 15.07 -10.96
CA ALA A 215 -2.90 14.85 -11.41
C ALA A 215 -3.01 13.70 -12.42
N TRP A 216 -2.02 13.55 -13.31
CA TRP A 216 -1.93 12.45 -14.29
C TRP A 216 -1.76 11.05 -13.68
N THR A 217 -1.49 10.94 -12.38
CA THR A 217 -1.32 9.66 -11.68
C THR A 217 -2.62 9.07 -11.15
N PHE A 218 -3.77 9.49 -11.66
CA PHE A 218 -5.09 8.96 -11.27
C PHE A 218 -5.24 7.46 -11.52
N PHE A 219 -4.40 6.87 -12.38
CA PHE A 219 -4.35 5.42 -12.56
C PHE A 219 -3.88 4.69 -11.29
N SER A 220 -3.11 5.32 -10.41
CA SER A 220 -2.64 4.72 -9.14
C SER A 220 -3.79 4.38 -8.19
N PRO A 221 -4.69 5.32 -7.81
CA PRO A 221 -5.87 4.96 -7.02
C PRO A 221 -6.87 4.10 -7.79
N ALA A 222 -6.93 4.21 -9.13
CA ALA A 222 -7.74 3.31 -9.94
C ALA A 222 -7.27 1.85 -9.83
N LEU A 223 -5.96 1.59 -9.88
CA LEU A 223 -5.38 0.26 -9.68
C LEU A 223 -5.71 -0.29 -8.29
N MET A 224 -5.70 0.57 -7.26
CA MET A 224 -6.05 0.19 -5.88
C MET A 224 -7.54 -0.07 -5.67
N THR A 225 -8.41 0.39 -6.56
CA THR A 225 -9.86 0.14 -6.47
C THR A 225 -10.20 -1.31 -6.81
N TRP A 226 -9.36 -1.98 -7.61
CA TRP A 226 -9.58 -3.35 -8.10
C TRP A 226 -8.59 -4.38 -7.54
N ALA A 227 -7.71 -3.96 -6.62
CA ALA A 227 -6.71 -4.79 -5.96
C ALA A 227 -7.27 -5.42 -4.67
#